data_AF-A0A151I9T2-F1
#
_entry.id   AF-A0A151I9T2-F1
#
_cell.length_a   1.000
_cell.length_b   1.000
_cell.length_c   1.000
_cell.angle_alpha   90.00
_cell.angle_beta   90.00
_cell.angle_gamma   90.00
#
_symmetry.space_group_name_H-M   'P 1'
#
loop_
_entity.id
_entity.type
_entity.pdbx_description
1 polymer ?
#
loop_
_entity_poly.entity_id
_entity_poly.type
_entity_poly.pdbx_seq_one_letter_code
_entity_poly.pdbx_strand_id
1 'polypeptide(L)'
;MFCPRNLDTSMRASVHIKMPNLAANKAKLEEVAAKHNLQVHDSHGEHTEAEGGIYDTSNERRLSLIEYQAVKEMNDGIAELIKIRASL
;
A
#
# COMPACT_ATOMS: atom_id res chain seq x y z
N MET A 1 18.00 13.24 7.71
CA MET A 1 16.88 14.02 8.26
C MET A 1 15.80 13.05 8.69
N PHE A 2 15.32 13.16 9.93
CA PHE A 2 14.33 12.25 10.52
C PHE A 2 12.92 12.67 10.05
N CYS A 3 12.15 11.74 9.49
CA CYS A 3 10.80 12.02 8.99
C CYS A 3 9.77 11.75 10.09
N PRO A 4 8.90 12.70 10.45
CA PRO A 4 7.85 12.48 11.46
C PRO A 4 6.91 11.29 11.17
N ARG A 5 6.78 10.88 9.90
CA ARG A 5 5.96 9.73 9.50
C ARG A 5 6.53 8.38 9.95
N ASN A 6 7.79 8.33 10.34
CA ASN A 6 8.47 7.11 10.77
C ASN A 6 8.55 6.96 12.30
N LEU A 7 7.80 7.77 13.06
CA LEU A 7 7.78 7.71 14.52
C LEU A 7 6.97 6.51 15.06
N ASP A 8 7.17 6.20 16.35
CA ASP A 8 6.52 5.13 17.11
C ASP A 8 6.94 3.72 16.62
N THR A 9 6.06 2.91 16.03
CA THR A 9 6.44 1.56 15.54
C THR A 9 7.55 1.60 14.51
N SER A 10 7.73 2.72 13.81
CA SER A 10 8.66 2.90 12.68
C SER A 10 8.49 1.85 11.55
N MET A 11 7.44 1.03 11.58
CA MET A 11 7.32 -0.13 10.72
C MET A 11 6.66 0.21 9.39
N ARG A 12 7.29 -0.25 8.31
CA ARG A 12 6.73 -0.28 6.96
C ARG A 12 6.71 -1.73 6.46
N ALA A 13 5.60 -2.41 6.67
CA ALA A 13 5.31 -3.67 6.00
C ALA A 13 4.84 -3.35 4.59
N SER A 14 5.48 -3.94 3.57
CA SER A 14 5.10 -3.68 2.18
C SER A 14 5.26 -4.89 1.28
N VAL A 15 4.52 -4.88 0.16
CA VAL A 15 4.56 -5.92 -0.87
C VAL A 15 4.67 -5.27 -2.24
N HIS A 16 5.45 -5.89 -3.12
CA HIS A 16 5.39 -5.62 -4.55
C HIS A 16 4.29 -6.47 -5.16
N ILE A 17 3.19 -5.85 -5.56
CA ILE A 17 2.03 -6.54 -6.13
C ILE A 17 1.74 -6.07 -7.55
N LYS A 18 1.58 -7.05 -8.46
CA LYS A 18 1.22 -6.81 -9.86
C LYS A 18 -0.30 -6.89 -10.03
N MET A 19 -0.97 -5.80 -10.38
CA MET A 19 -2.44 -5.74 -10.47
C MET A 19 -2.92 -5.04 -11.76
N PRO A 20 -2.69 -5.59 -12.96
CA PRO A 20 -2.87 -4.87 -14.22
C PRO A 20 -4.29 -4.32 -14.43
N ASN A 21 -5.33 -5.06 -14.03
CA ASN A 21 -6.73 -4.65 -14.21
C ASN A 21 -7.12 -3.47 -13.31
N LEU A 22 -6.69 -3.51 -12.04
CA LEU A 22 -6.97 -2.44 -11.07
C LEU A 22 -6.05 -1.23 -11.29
N ALA A 23 -4.80 -1.48 -11.70
CA ALA A 23 -3.80 -0.49 -12.07
C ALA A 23 -4.19 0.35 -13.30
N ALA A 24 -5.00 -0.19 -14.20
CA ALA A 24 -5.56 0.56 -15.32
C ALA A 24 -6.34 1.80 -14.85
N ASN A 25 -6.81 1.82 -13.59
CA ASN A 25 -7.35 2.98 -12.93
C ASN A 25 -6.64 3.22 -11.59
N LYS A 26 -5.45 3.86 -11.66
CA LYS A 26 -4.63 4.21 -10.49
C LYS A 26 -5.41 4.98 -9.42
N ALA A 27 -6.29 5.90 -9.80
CA ALA A 27 -7.11 6.66 -8.85
C ALA A 27 -8.01 5.73 -8.01
N LYS A 28 -8.60 4.71 -8.64
CA LYS A 28 -9.41 3.70 -7.93
C LYS A 28 -8.55 2.81 -7.02
N LEU A 29 -7.34 2.45 -7.47
CA LEU A 29 -6.38 1.70 -6.65
C LEU A 29 -6.02 2.47 -5.38
N GLU A 30 -5.66 3.76 -5.52
CA GLU A 30 -5.33 4.64 -4.40
C GLU A 30 -6.52 4.88 -3.47
N GLU A 31 -7.73 5.06 -4.01
CA GLU A 31 -8.94 5.24 -3.21
C GLU A 31 -9.23 4.01 -2.33
N VAL A 32 -9.11 2.81 -2.90
CA VAL A 32 -9.32 1.57 -2.16
C VAL A 32 -8.20 1.36 -1.13
N ALA A 33 -6.94 1.59 -1.51
CA ALA A 33 -5.82 1.48 -0.59
C ALA A 33 -5.95 2.44 0.61
N ALA A 34 -6.33 3.69 0.37
CA ALA A 34 -6.54 4.69 1.42
C ALA A 34 -7.64 4.29 2.42
N LYS A 35 -8.72 3.64 1.95
CA LYS A 35 -9.77 3.10 2.83
C LYS A 35 -9.26 2.04 3.82
N HIS A 36 -8.13 1.41 3.51
CA HIS A 36 -7.48 0.39 4.34
C HIS A 36 -6.18 0.88 5.01
N ASN A 37 -5.97 2.20 5.11
CA ASN A 37 -4.75 2.80 5.67
C ASN A 37 -3.47 2.34 4.93
N LEU A 38 -3.57 2.08 3.63
CA LEU A 38 -2.45 1.69 2.78
C LEU A 38 -2.01 2.85 1.88
N GLN A 39 -0.70 2.92 1.66
CA GLN A 39 -0.07 3.81 0.71
C GLN A 39 0.49 3.02 -0.46
N VAL A 40 0.20 3.47 -1.69
CA VAL A 40 0.66 2.88 -2.94
C VAL A 40 1.78 3.75 -3.52
N HIS A 41 2.92 3.14 -3.81
CA HIS A 41 4.05 3.75 -4.50
C HIS A 41 4.30 2.99 -5.81
N ASP A 42 4.78 3.70 -6.83
CA ASP A 42 5.25 3.05 -8.04
C ASP A 42 6.53 2.24 -7.73
N SER A 43 6.71 1.09 -8.37
CA SER A 43 7.76 0.11 -8.05
C SER A 43 9.21 0.63 -8.10
N HIS A 44 9.44 1.79 -8.72
CA HIS A 44 10.75 2.43 -8.84
C HIS A 44 10.93 3.67 -7.92
N GLY A 45 10.02 3.92 -6.99
CA GLY A 45 10.07 5.07 -6.09
C GLY A 45 9.39 6.31 -6.67
N GLU A 46 9.38 7.40 -5.89
CA GLU A 46 8.47 8.56 -5.99
C GLU A 46 8.34 9.29 -7.35
N HIS A 47 9.02 8.88 -8.44
CA HIS A 47 9.05 9.60 -9.71
C HIS A 47 9.09 8.75 -11.01
N THR A 48 8.75 7.46 -10.99
CA THR A 48 8.77 6.61 -12.21
C THR A 48 7.46 5.87 -12.38
N GLU A 49 6.82 5.96 -13.55
CA GLU A 49 5.60 5.19 -13.85
C GLU A 49 5.86 3.69 -13.61
N ALA A 50 4.91 3.01 -12.96
CA ALA A 50 4.99 1.58 -12.65
C ALA A 50 5.17 0.73 -13.91
N GLU A 51 6.42 0.43 -14.29
CA GLU A 51 6.73 -0.47 -15.40
C GLU A 51 6.05 -1.83 -15.16
N GLY A 52 5.06 -2.15 -15.99
CA GLY A 52 4.35 -3.43 -15.94
C GLY A 52 3.24 -3.56 -14.89
N GLY A 53 2.78 -2.44 -14.29
CA GLY A 53 1.65 -2.44 -13.35
C GLY A 53 1.98 -3.11 -12.00
N ILE A 54 3.23 -2.94 -11.56
CA ILE A 54 3.74 -3.39 -10.26
C ILE A 54 3.79 -2.19 -9.31
N TYR A 55 3.25 -2.34 -8.11
CA TYR A 55 3.21 -1.28 -7.09
C TYR A 55 3.79 -1.77 -5.77
N ASP A 56 4.52 -0.90 -5.07
CA ASP A 56 4.91 -1.09 -3.67
C ASP A 56 3.77 -0.57 -2.80
N THR A 57 3.02 -1.49 -2.17
CA THR A 57 1.89 -1.14 -1.30
C THR A 57 2.27 -1.43 0.15
N SER A 58 2.12 -0.43 1.02
CA SER A 58 2.54 -0.50 2.42
C SER A 58 1.52 0.08 3.39
N ASN A 59 1.62 -0.24 4.68
CA ASN A 59 0.85 0.46 5.70
C ASN A 59 1.30 1.94 5.81
N GLU A 60 0.34 2.85 5.76
CA GLU A 60 0.59 4.29 5.91
C GLU A 60 0.81 4.67 7.38
N ARG A 61 -0.02 4.13 8.26
CA ARG A 61 0.00 4.45 9.69
C ARG A 61 1.16 3.74 10.39
N ARG A 62 1.86 4.49 11.24
CA ARG A 62 2.96 3.99 12.10
C ARG A 62 2.89 4.48 13.54
N LEU A 63 2.09 5.52 13.78
CA LEU A 63 1.87 6.19 15.06
C LEU A 63 0.55 5.75 15.69
N SER A 64 0.55 5.51 17.00
CA SER A 64 -0.63 5.14 17.79
C SER A 64 -1.21 3.78 17.40
N LEU A 65 -0.35 2.82 17.10
CA LEU A 65 -0.68 1.41 16.92
C LEU A 65 0.51 0.54 17.34
N ILE A 66 0.26 -0.72 17.68
CA ILE A 66 1.35 -1.69 17.94
C ILE A 66 1.81 -2.33 16.63
N GLU A 67 2.97 -2.97 16.66
CA GLU A 67 3.57 -3.63 15.49
C GLU A 67 2.62 -4.63 14.84
N TYR A 68 1.95 -5.45 15.65
CA TYR A 68 0.96 -6.41 15.16
C TYR A 68 -0.17 -5.74 14.37
N GLN A 69 -0.65 -4.57 14.81
CA GLN A 69 -1.71 -3.85 14.13
C GLN A 69 -1.23 -3.27 12.80
N ALA A 70 0.00 -2.77 12.71
CA ALA A 70 0.57 -2.26 11.46
C ALA A 70 0.59 -3.36 10.38
N VAL A 71 1.07 -4.55 10.75
CA VAL A 71 1.14 -5.70 9.85
C VAL A 71 -0.27 -6.21 9.50
N LYS A 72 -1.20 -6.18 10.47
CA LYS A 72 -2.58 -6.58 10.24
C LYS A 72 -3.30 -5.64 9.28
N GLU A 73 -3.13 -4.31 9.40
CA GLU A 73 -3.67 -3.34 8.45
C GLU A 73 -3.14 -3.60 7.03
N MET A 74 -1.82 -3.86 6.89
CA MET A 74 -1.21 -4.26 5.62
C MET A 74 -1.86 -5.53 5.05
N ASN A 75 -1.91 -6.60 5.85
CA ASN A 75 -2.44 -7.89 5.42
C ASN A 75 -3.92 -7.81 4.99
N ASP A 76 -4.75 -7.15 5.81
CA ASP A 76 -6.19 -7.03 5.55
C ASP A 76 -6.45 -6.19 4.30
N GLY A 77 -5.75 -5.07 4.13
CA GLY A 77 -5.89 -4.23 2.94
C GLY A 77 -5.40 -4.89 1.66
N ILE A 78 -4.30 -5.66 1.70
CA ILE A 78 -3.84 -6.44 0.55
C ILE A 78 -4.85 -7.54 0.18
N ALA A 79 -5.44 -8.22 1.17
CA ALA A 79 -6.46 -9.22 0.92
C ALA A 79 -7.69 -8.63 0.20
N GLU A 80 -8.14 -7.43 0.60
CA GLU A 80 -9.25 -6.74 -0.06
C GLU A 80 -8.89 -6.27 -1.48
N LEU A 81 -7.69 -5.73 -1.68
CA LEU A 81 -7.21 -5.37 -3.02
C LEU A 81 -7.20 -6.58 -3.96
N ILE A 82 -6.76 -7.75 -3.48
CA ILE A 82 -6.76 -8.99 -4.27
C ILE A 82 -8.19 -9.43 -4.62
N LYS A 83 -9.14 -9.32 -3.69
CA LYS A 83 -10.55 -9.65 -3.95
C LYS A 83 -11.18 -8.74 -5.00
N ILE A 84 -10.93 -7.43 -4.90
CA ILE A 84 -11.43 -6.44 -5.87
C ILE A 84 -10.83 -6.70 -7.25
N ARG A 85 -9.53 -6.98 -7.32
CA ARG A 85 -8.87 -7.38 -8.56
C ARG A 85 -9.48 -8.64 -9.16
N ALA A 86 -9.75 -9.68 -8.36
CA ALA A 86 -10.34 -10.92 -8.87
C ALA A 86 -11.77 -10.73 -9.41
N SER A 87 -12.43 -9.65 -9.01
CA SER A 87 -13.78 -9.28 -9.46
C SER A 87 -13.80 -8.36 -10.69
N LEU A 88 -12.63 -7.95 -11.20
CA LEU A 88 -12.44 -7.05 -12.36
C LEU A 88 -11.76 -7.78 -13.52
#